data_AF-A0A392UZ44-F1
#
_entry.id   AF-A0A392UZ44-F1
#
_cell.length_a   1.000
_cell.length_b   1.000
_cell.length_c   1.000
_cell.angle_alpha   90.00
_cell.angle_beta   90.00
_cell.angle_gamma   90.00
#
_symmetry.space_group_name_H-M   'P 1'
#
loop_
_entity.id
_entity.type
_entity.pdbx_description
1 polymer ?
#
loop_
_entity_poly.entity_id
_entity_poly.type
_entity_poly.pdbx_seq_one_letter_code
_entity_poly.pdbx_strand_id
1 'polypeptide(L)' 'KGLEERVCALEGKLKETEGKSIEDVVTEEERAVDRAGVYTGLSRAMLVSRIFELNDTMLETASSQFHNAVAQIRA' A
#
# COMPACT_ATOMS: atom_id res chain seq x y z
N LYS A 1 -14.07 1.16 42.95
CA LYS A 1 -14.37 -0.20 42.46
C LYS A 1 -14.64 -0.27 40.95
N GLY A 2 -15.73 0.27 40.40
CA GLY A 2 -16.02 0.10 38.96
C GLY A 2 -15.06 0.81 37.99
N LEU A 3 -14.42 1.91 38.39
CA LEU A 3 -13.42 2.60 37.56
C LEU A 3 -12.09 1.84 37.46
N GLU A 4 -11.64 1.25 38.57
CA GLU A 4 -10.40 0.46 38.63
C GLU A 4 -10.52 -0.81 37.77
N GLU A 5 -11.68 -1.48 37.80
CA GLU A 5 -11.96 -2.64 36.94
C GLU A 5 -11.92 -2.26 35.45
N ARG A 6 -12.45 -1.08 35.09
CA ARG A 6 -12.41 -0.58 33.71
C ARG A 6 -10.99 -0.22 33.26
N VAL A 7 -10.19 0.38 34.13
CA VAL A 7 -8.79 0.70 33.85
C VAL A 7 -8.00 -0.59 33.64
N CYS A 8 -8.16 -1.57 34.53
CA CYS A 8 -7.50 -2.88 34.41
C CYS A 8 -7.89 -3.61 33.10
N ALA A 9 -9.17 -3.55 32.71
CA ALA A 9 -9.63 -4.11 31.44
C ALA A 9 -9.04 -3.38 30.22
N LEU A 10 -8.91 -2.05 30.29
CA LEU A 10 -8.31 -1.25 29.22
C LEU A 10 -6.79 -1.49 29.10
N GLU A 11 -6.09 -1.64 30.21
CA GLU A 11 -4.66 -1.99 30.25
C GLU A 11 -4.43 -3.40 29.68
N GLY A 12 -5.31 -4.36 29.99
CA GLY A 12 -5.28 -5.70 29.39
C GLY A 12 -5.46 -5.67 27.87
N LYS A 13 -6.44 -4.91 27.38
CA LYS A 13 -6.65 -4.71 25.94
C LYS A 13 -5.48 -3.98 25.27
N LEU A 14 -4.90 -2.99 25.93
CA LEU A 14 -3.75 -2.27 25.42
C LEU A 14 -2.56 -3.24 25.26
N LYS A 15 -2.25 -4.05 26.27
CA LYS A 15 -1.23 -5.11 26.19
C LYS A 15 -1.49 -6.14 25.11
N GLU A 16 -2.74 -6.50 24.85
CA GLU A 16 -3.11 -7.43 23.78
C GLU A 16 -2.91 -6.84 22.37
N THR A 17 -2.92 -5.50 22.28
CA THR A 17 -2.59 -4.76 21.05
C THR A 17 -1.13 -4.30 20.99
N GLU A 18 -0.43 -4.26 22.14
CA GLU A 18 0.97 -3.88 22.30
C GLU A 18 1.86 -5.01 21.78
N GLY A 19 2.10 -5.00 20.48
CA GLY A 19 2.82 -6.06 19.77
C GLY A 19 2.28 -6.28 18.36
N LYS A 20 0.98 -6.02 18.16
CA LYS A 20 0.38 -5.91 16.82
C LYS A 20 0.76 -4.54 16.26
N SER A 21 1.99 -4.42 15.78
CA SER A 21 2.37 -3.30 14.91
C SER A 21 1.37 -3.25 13.75
N ILE A 22 1.08 -2.06 13.19
CA ILE A 22 0.38 -1.98 11.90
C ILE A 22 1.19 -2.75 10.81
N GLU A 23 2.50 -2.95 11.03
CA GLU A 23 3.38 -3.79 10.21
C GLU A 23 3.11 -5.31 10.35
N ASP A 24 2.44 -5.77 11.43
CA ASP A 24 1.95 -7.15 11.57
C ASP A 24 0.69 -7.40 10.70
N VAL A 25 0.18 -6.36 10.04
CA VAL A 25 -0.91 -6.43 9.06
C VAL A 25 -0.35 -6.40 7.63
N VAL A 26 0.83 -6.97 7.40
CA VAL A 26 1.28 -7.31 6.04
C VAL A 26 0.98 -8.78 5.82
N THR A 27 0.04 -9.08 4.93
CA THR A 27 -0.38 -10.46 4.69
C THR A 27 0.71 -11.25 3.95
N GLU A 28 0.65 -12.58 4.02
CA GLU A 28 1.58 -13.43 3.25
C GLU A 28 1.43 -13.20 1.74
N GLU A 29 0.22 -12.84 1.27
CA GLU A 29 -0.01 -12.45 -0.11
C GLU A 29 0.72 -11.15 -0.47
N GLU A 30 0.69 -10.14 0.39
CA GLU A 30 1.42 -8.88 0.19
C GLU A 30 2.92 -9.11 0.15
N ARG A 31 3.46 -9.96 1.04
CA ARG A 31 4.88 -10.38 1.02
C ARG A 31 5.25 -11.16 -0.25
N ALA A 32 4.34 -12.00 -0.74
CA ALA A 32 4.59 -12.79 -1.95
C ALA A 32 4.65 -11.92 -3.22
N VAL A 33 3.89 -10.83 -3.25
CA VAL A 33 3.87 -9.86 -4.36
C VAL A 33 5.05 -8.88 -4.25
N ASP A 34 5.39 -8.41 -3.06
CA ASP A 34 6.52 -7.50 -2.81
C ASP A 34 7.75 -8.23 -2.23
N ARG A 35 8.29 -9.20 -2.97
CA ARG A 35 9.44 -10.00 -2.49
C ARG A 35 10.70 -9.18 -2.23
N ALA A 36 10.83 -8.03 -2.90
CA ALA A 36 11.96 -7.13 -2.74
C ALA A 36 11.76 -6.12 -1.59
N GLY A 37 10.58 -6.10 -0.98
CA GLY A 37 10.25 -5.18 0.12
C GLY A 37 10.20 -3.71 -0.31
N VAL A 38 9.94 -3.43 -1.58
CA VAL A 38 9.91 -2.06 -2.15
C VAL A 38 8.84 -1.21 -1.50
N TYR A 39 7.75 -1.83 -1.05
CA TYR A 39 6.59 -1.18 -0.46
C TYR A 39 6.52 -1.33 1.06
N THR A 40 7.50 -2.01 1.66
CA THR A 40 7.56 -2.23 3.11
C THR A 40 7.65 -0.88 3.83
N GLY A 41 6.78 -0.67 4.81
CA GLY A 41 6.74 0.56 5.62
C GLY A 41 6.15 1.79 4.92
N LEU A 42 5.70 1.69 3.67
CA LEU A 42 4.99 2.78 3.03
C LEU A 42 3.60 2.97 3.64
N SER A 43 3.21 4.23 3.82
CA SER A 43 1.83 4.54 4.19
C SER A 43 0.88 4.19 3.05
N ARG A 44 -0.40 3.96 3.39
CA ARG A 44 -1.44 3.72 2.38
C ARG A 44 -1.53 4.84 1.34
N ALA A 45 -1.33 6.09 1.75
CA ALA A 45 -1.34 7.23 0.83
C ALA A 45 -0.17 7.18 -0.17
N MET A 46 1.02 6.76 0.27
CA MET A 46 2.18 6.58 -0.60
C MET A 46 1.97 5.46 -1.62
N LEU A 47 1.38 4.33 -1.20
CA LEU A 47 1.02 3.24 -2.12
C LEU A 47 0.03 3.70 -3.19
N VAL A 48 -0.99 4.45 -2.79
CA VAL A 48 -1.97 5.04 -3.72
C VAL A 48 -1.27 6.00 -4.70
N SER A 49 -0.40 6.89 -4.22
CA SER A 49 0.38 7.79 -5.08
C SER A 49 1.18 7.02 -6.12
N ARG A 50 1.85 5.93 -5.71
CA ARG A 50 2.67 5.13 -6.60
C ARG A 50 1.86 4.42 -7.69
N ILE A 51 0.63 4.00 -7.37
CA ILE A 51 -0.30 3.43 -8.36
C ILE A 51 -0.69 4.48 -9.40
N PHE A 52 -0.98 5.72 -8.99
CA PHE A 52 -1.30 6.80 -9.94
C PHE A 52 -0.10 7.14 -10.83
N GLU A 53 1.10 7.28 -10.27
CA GLU A 53 2.31 7.52 -11.06
C GLU A 53 2.56 6.45 -12.12
N LEU A 54 2.35 5.17 -11.77
CA LEU A 54 2.50 4.06 -12.71
C LEU A 54 1.45 4.13 -13.81
N ASN A 55 0.19 4.38 -13.45
CA ASN A 55 -0.91 4.49 -14.41
C ASN A 55 -0.70 5.64 -15.40
N ASP A 56 -0.27 6.81 -14.91
CA ASP A 56 0.02 7.97 -15.75
C ASP A 56 1.16 7.66 -16.73
N THR A 57 2.24 7.04 -16.23
CA THR A 57 3.37 6.64 -17.07
C THR A 57 2.94 5.65 -18.16
N MET A 58 2.13 4.66 -17.83
CA MET A 58 1.61 3.68 -18.78
C MET A 58 0.70 4.33 -19.83
N LEU A 59 -0.16 5.26 -19.41
CA LEU A 59 -1.05 6.00 -20.30
C LEU A 59 -0.26 6.85 -21.29
N GLU A 60 0.72 7.62 -20.83
CA GLU A 60 1.57 8.45 -21.68
C GLU A 60 2.39 7.61 -22.67
N THR A 61 2.89 6.47 -22.21
CA THR A 61 3.61 5.52 -23.07
C THR A 61 2.70 4.96 -24.17
N ALA A 62 1.50 4.51 -23.80
CA ALA A 62 0.54 3.96 -24.76
C ALA A 62 0.06 5.01 -25.77
N SER A 63 -0.22 6.24 -25.31
CA SER A 63 -0.57 7.37 -26.16
C SER A 63 0.55 7.68 -27.16
N SER A 64 1.79 7.75 -26.69
CA SER A 64 2.96 8.00 -27.54
C SER A 64 3.16 6.91 -28.59
N GLN A 65 3.02 5.64 -28.19
CA GLN A 65 3.12 4.50 -29.11
C GLN A 65 2.02 4.52 -30.17
N PHE A 66 0.79 4.84 -29.78
CA PHE A 66 -0.33 4.96 -30.71
C PHE A 66 -0.08 6.07 -31.74
N HIS A 67 0.30 7.27 -31.30
CA HIS A 67 0.60 8.38 -32.20
C HIS A 67 1.73 8.03 -33.16
N ASN A 68 2.78 7.36 -32.67
CA ASN A 68 3.88 6.90 -33.50
C ASN A 68 3.43 5.88 -34.55
N ALA A 69 2.63 4.88 -34.18
CA ALA A 69 2.08 3.91 -35.11
C ALA A 69 1.18 4.57 -36.17
N VAL A 70 0.32 5.50 -35.77
CA VAL A 70 -0.52 6.27 -36.71
C VAL A 70 0.32 7.08 -37.69
N ALA A 71 1.41 7.70 -37.23
CA ALA A 71 2.32 8.44 -38.10
C ALA A 71 2.99 7.53 -39.13
N GLN A 72 3.42 6.33 -38.73
CA GLN A 72 4.02 5.35 -39.65
C GLN A 72 3.04 4.84 -40.70
N ILE A 73 1.76 4.65 -40.36
CA ILE A 73 0.73 4.21 -41.32
C ILE A 73 0.39 5.30 -42.34
N ARG A 74 0.50 6.57 -41.95
CA ARG A 74 0.18 7.72 -42.80
C ARG A 74 1.36 8.19 -43.65
N ALA A 75 2.56 7.65 -43.45
CA ALA A 75 3.76 7.93 -44.22
C ALA A 75 3.75 7.16 -45.55
#